data_AF-A0A7S0A3G2-F1
#
_entry.id   AF-A0A7S0A3G2-F1
#
_cell.length_a   1.000
_cell.length_b   1.000
_cell.length_c   1.000
_cell.angle_alpha   90.00
_cell.angle_beta   90.00
_cell.angle_gamma   90.00
#
_symmetry.space_group_name_H-M   'P 1'
#
loop_
_entity.id
_entity.type
_entity.pdbx_description
1 polymer ?
#
loop_
_entity_poly.entity_id
_entity_poly.type
_entity_poly.pdbx_seq_one_letter_code
_entity_poly.pdbx_strand_id
1 'polypeptide(L)'
;YEPLGFGPRGKNVELSAVPGAPPGTEALKAVATRVTGLLDGVVLTAAPLPTIPLQGLPQVVRYYYEIEVLEVAQRCTGTTRTLSLGFAWFTPSSRQPQSPSTPPAALGCFAPVAAAVSGQPAQGTSTRLPEMARQLPRSFVVGGDLPRAYLAGKEHSRISSGWRPLFDLSAGSVLGALLQVQAGIAKLTILQDGACRCAVEAELPDARWDGAPHGAVDVCGTVQRVLLRQGAEIPKVALQAACREASGDCGTRAAGAAAGAAGAQRRSLSVDPLLPTEARV
;
A
#
# COMPACT_ATOMS: atom_id res chain seq x y z
N TYR A 1 -7.12 15.49 15.61
CA TYR A 1 -6.89 14.71 14.38
C TYR A 1 -8.20 14.71 13.61
N GLU A 2 -8.20 15.08 12.34
CA GLU A 2 -9.42 15.02 11.52
C GLU A 2 -9.70 13.54 11.17
N PRO A 3 -10.92 13.02 11.37
CA PRO A 3 -11.24 11.64 11.01
C PRO A 3 -11.03 11.39 9.52
N LEU A 4 -10.42 10.26 9.18
CA LEU A 4 -10.05 9.90 7.82
C LEU A 4 -10.65 8.54 7.44
N GLY A 5 -11.44 8.51 6.37
CA GLY A 5 -11.94 7.25 5.79
C GLY A 5 -11.10 6.78 4.60
N PHE A 6 -11.51 5.66 4.00
CA PHE A 6 -11.09 5.26 2.67
C PHE A 6 -11.98 5.92 1.59
N GLY A 7 -11.40 6.17 0.41
CA GLY A 7 -12.09 6.82 -0.71
C GLY A 7 -11.95 6.03 -2.02
N PRO A 8 -11.09 6.46 -2.96
CA PRO A 8 -10.84 5.71 -4.20
C PRO A 8 -10.47 4.25 -3.91
N ARG A 9 -11.03 3.33 -4.70
CA ARG A 9 -10.86 1.89 -4.49
C ARG A 9 -10.92 1.09 -5.78
N GLY A 10 -10.33 -0.10 -5.78
CA GLY A 10 -10.43 -1.09 -6.84
C GLY A 10 -11.81 -1.75 -6.87
N LYS A 11 -12.12 -2.42 -7.97
CA LYS A 11 -13.46 -3.02 -8.22
C LYS A 11 -13.82 -4.15 -7.25
N ASN A 12 -12.83 -4.77 -6.60
CA ASN A 12 -13.04 -5.89 -5.70
C ASN A 12 -13.07 -5.46 -4.22
N VAL A 13 -13.12 -4.15 -3.94
CA VAL A 13 -13.14 -3.59 -2.60
C VAL A 13 -14.46 -2.89 -2.32
N GLU A 14 -15.12 -3.32 -1.26
CA GLU A 14 -16.24 -2.62 -0.65
C GLU A 14 -15.76 -1.82 0.56
N LEU A 15 -16.31 -0.60 0.72
CA LEU A 15 -16.01 0.22 1.89
C LEU A 15 -17.26 0.35 2.75
N SER A 16 -17.09 0.15 4.05
CA SER A 16 -18.14 0.26 5.05
C SER A 16 -17.69 1.11 6.24
N ALA A 17 -18.66 1.56 7.03
CA ALA A 17 -18.40 2.20 8.31
C ALA A 17 -17.94 1.18 9.35
N VAL A 18 -17.34 1.66 10.44
CA VAL A 18 -17.00 0.81 11.58
C VAL A 18 -18.31 0.34 12.26
N PRO A 19 -18.50 -0.98 12.49
CA PRO A 19 -19.66 -1.45 13.23
C PRO A 19 -19.74 -0.82 14.62
N GLY A 20 -20.91 -0.28 14.98
CA GLY A 20 -21.11 0.38 16.28
C GLY A 20 -20.52 1.79 16.39
N ALA A 21 -20.17 2.42 15.27
CA ALA A 21 -19.75 3.82 15.26
C ALA A 21 -20.88 4.74 15.80
N PRO A 22 -20.56 5.77 16.60
CA PRO A 22 -21.55 6.72 17.08
C PRO A 22 -22.36 7.36 15.92
N PRO A 23 -23.63 7.71 16.13
CA PRO A 23 -24.41 8.48 15.16
C PRO A 23 -23.64 9.72 14.70
N GLY A 24 -23.57 9.94 13.39
CA GLY A 24 -22.79 11.04 12.78
C GLY A 24 -21.36 10.67 12.35
N THR A 25 -20.81 9.55 12.84
CA THR A 25 -19.55 8.98 12.31
C THR A 25 -19.76 7.88 11.27
N GLU A 26 -21.01 7.43 11.06
CA GLU A 26 -21.39 6.43 10.04
C GLU A 26 -21.02 6.83 8.60
N ALA A 27 -20.77 8.12 8.36
CA ALA A 27 -20.29 8.61 7.07
C ALA A 27 -18.84 8.17 6.75
N LEU A 28 -18.04 7.86 7.78
CA LEU A 28 -16.62 7.51 7.61
C LEU A 28 -16.48 6.04 7.21
N LYS A 29 -16.17 5.83 5.94
CA LYS A 29 -15.91 4.51 5.36
C LYS A 29 -14.52 4.01 5.74
N ALA A 30 -14.30 3.69 7.01
CA ALA A 30 -13.00 3.31 7.56
C ALA A 30 -12.64 1.83 7.35
N VAL A 31 -13.59 0.98 6.95
CA VAL A 31 -13.33 -0.44 6.69
C VAL A 31 -13.25 -0.68 5.19
N ALA A 32 -12.23 -1.42 4.75
CA ALA A 32 -12.10 -1.91 3.38
C ALA A 32 -12.11 -3.43 3.38
N THR A 33 -13.05 -4.01 2.63
CA THR A 33 -13.25 -5.47 2.52
C THR A 33 -13.04 -5.89 1.08
N ARG A 34 -12.13 -6.84 0.85
CA ARG A 34 -12.03 -7.52 -0.43
C ARG A 34 -13.14 -8.55 -0.55
N VAL A 35 -14.09 -8.29 -1.44
CA VAL A 35 -15.27 -9.16 -1.59
C VAL A 35 -15.05 -10.32 -2.57
N THR A 36 -14.20 -10.13 -3.58
CA THR A 36 -13.95 -11.16 -4.60
C THR A 36 -12.51 -11.10 -5.13
N GLY A 37 -12.07 -12.17 -5.78
CA GLY A 37 -10.77 -12.23 -6.46
C GLY A 37 -9.55 -12.10 -5.55
N LEU A 38 -8.37 -12.05 -6.18
CA LEU A 38 -7.08 -11.82 -5.52
C LEU A 38 -6.42 -10.50 -5.94
N LEU A 39 -7.03 -9.79 -6.90
CA LEU A 39 -6.55 -8.55 -7.52
C LEU A 39 -7.56 -7.44 -7.33
N ASP A 40 -7.22 -6.22 -7.79
CA ASP A 40 -8.08 -5.03 -7.70
C ASP A 40 -8.46 -4.71 -6.23
N GLY A 41 -7.55 -5.02 -5.30
CA GLY A 41 -7.67 -4.83 -3.85
C GLY A 41 -7.20 -3.45 -3.37
N VAL A 42 -6.80 -2.57 -4.29
CA VAL A 42 -6.20 -1.27 -3.95
C VAL A 42 -7.25 -0.33 -3.37
N VAL A 43 -6.90 0.37 -2.29
CA VAL A 43 -7.70 1.44 -1.69
C VAL A 43 -6.80 2.58 -1.24
N LEU A 44 -7.28 3.81 -1.41
CA LEU A 44 -6.61 5.03 -0.95
C LEU A 44 -7.40 5.68 0.19
N THR A 45 -6.71 6.42 1.05
CA THR A 45 -7.37 7.33 2.00
C THR A 45 -8.25 8.33 1.24
N ALA A 46 -9.39 8.72 1.83
CA ALA A 46 -10.37 9.60 1.19
C ALA A 46 -9.83 11.01 0.92
N ALA A 47 -8.90 11.46 1.75
CA ALA A 47 -8.16 12.70 1.60
C ALA A 47 -6.65 12.44 1.69
N PRO A 48 -5.82 13.36 1.16
CA PRO A 48 -4.39 13.39 1.46
C PRO A 48 -4.12 13.41 2.97
N LEU A 49 -3.03 12.77 3.38
CA LEU A 49 -2.65 12.70 4.79
C LEU A 49 -2.14 14.05 5.29
N PRO A 50 -2.52 14.46 6.52
CA PRO A 50 -2.01 15.69 7.09
C PRO A 50 -0.50 15.60 7.33
N THR A 51 0.20 16.70 7.09
CA THR A 51 1.62 16.81 7.42
C THR A 51 1.82 16.79 8.93
N ILE A 52 2.77 15.96 9.38
CA ILE A 52 3.23 15.92 10.77
C ILE A 52 4.56 16.68 10.87
N PRO A 53 4.58 17.89 11.45
CA PRO A 53 5.80 18.68 11.54
C PRO A 53 6.78 18.05 12.52
N LEU A 54 8.07 18.11 12.19
CA LEU A 54 9.16 17.74 13.11
C LEU A 54 9.71 19.00 13.77
N GLN A 55 9.57 19.08 15.10
CA GLN A 55 10.14 20.19 15.86
C GLN A 55 11.67 20.21 15.67
N GLY A 56 12.20 21.38 15.29
CA GLY A 56 13.64 21.59 15.11
C GLY A 56 14.21 21.22 13.73
N LEU A 57 13.43 20.65 12.81
CA LEU A 57 13.88 20.27 11.47
C LEU A 57 12.85 20.68 10.40
N PRO A 58 12.80 21.96 9.99
CA PRO A 58 11.76 22.51 9.13
C PRO A 58 11.72 21.91 7.71
N GLN A 59 12.76 21.17 7.31
CA GLN A 59 12.87 20.57 5.98
C GLN A 59 12.37 19.11 5.91
N VAL A 60 11.99 18.51 7.04
CA VAL A 60 11.52 17.12 7.09
C VAL A 60 10.00 17.09 7.22
N VAL A 61 9.34 16.59 6.18
CA VAL A 61 7.89 16.42 6.14
C VAL A 61 7.56 14.96 6.44
N ARG A 62 6.58 14.70 7.32
CA ARG A 62 6.18 13.35 7.68
C ARG A 62 4.69 13.11 7.44
N TYR A 63 4.37 11.88 7.04
CA TYR A 63 3.01 11.40 6.87
C TYR A 63 2.89 10.03 7.53
N TYR A 64 1.79 9.79 8.24
CA TYR A 64 1.57 8.55 8.97
C TYR A 64 0.11 8.12 8.93
N TYR A 65 -0.11 6.83 8.79
CA TYR A 65 -1.40 6.20 9.02
C TYR A 65 -1.20 4.75 9.47
N GLU A 66 -2.23 4.20 10.12
CA GLU A 66 -2.27 2.81 10.55
C GLU A 66 -3.52 2.11 10.02
N ILE A 67 -3.37 0.83 9.71
CA ILE A 67 -4.48 -0.07 9.48
C ILE A 67 -4.43 -1.22 10.47
N GLU A 68 -5.60 -1.71 10.88
CA GLU A 68 -5.76 -2.94 11.62
C GLU A 68 -6.27 -4.02 10.68
N VAL A 69 -5.65 -5.19 10.70
CA VAL A 69 -6.09 -6.36 9.94
C VAL A 69 -7.27 -6.98 10.67
N LEU A 70 -8.47 -6.89 10.11
CA LEU A 70 -9.67 -7.45 10.73
C LEU A 70 -9.88 -8.92 10.35
N GLU A 71 -9.50 -9.30 9.14
CA GLU A 71 -9.76 -10.64 8.62
C GLU A 71 -8.64 -11.10 7.69
N VAL A 72 -8.19 -12.33 7.92
CA VAL A 72 -7.21 -13.03 7.10
C VAL A 72 -7.85 -14.34 6.65
N ALA A 73 -7.90 -14.57 5.34
CA ALA A 73 -8.34 -15.82 4.76
C ALA A 73 -7.50 -16.98 5.31
N GLN A 74 -8.18 -18.05 5.71
CA GLN A 74 -7.53 -19.30 6.07
C GLN A 74 -6.69 -19.76 4.88
N ARG A 75 -5.36 -19.77 5.07
CA ARG A 75 -4.29 -19.98 4.07
C ARG A 75 -4.82 -20.55 2.76
N CYS A 76 -5.17 -19.68 1.81
CA CYS A 76 -5.58 -20.12 0.49
C CYS A 76 -4.39 -20.86 -0.14
N THR A 77 -4.58 -22.15 -0.40
CA THR A 77 -3.58 -23.02 -1.01
C THR A 77 -3.28 -22.54 -2.43
N GLY A 78 -2.23 -21.74 -2.59
CA GLY A 78 -1.67 -21.40 -3.91
C GLY A 78 -1.41 -19.92 -4.20
N THR A 79 -1.75 -18.98 -3.31
CA THR A 79 -1.39 -17.56 -3.51
C THR A 79 -0.22 -17.15 -2.63
N THR A 80 0.84 -16.64 -3.26
CA THR A 80 1.98 -15.99 -2.61
C THR A 80 1.79 -14.48 -2.45
N ARG A 81 0.62 -13.96 -2.87
CA ARG A 81 0.31 -12.54 -2.74
C ARG A 81 -0.04 -12.25 -1.29
N THR A 82 0.40 -11.08 -0.84
CA THR A 82 0.14 -10.54 0.48
C THR A 82 -0.16 -9.06 0.35
N LEU A 83 -0.64 -8.47 1.44
CA LEU A 83 -0.90 -7.05 1.53
C LEU A 83 0.33 -6.20 1.11
N SER A 84 0.04 -5.08 0.47
CA SER A 84 1.01 -4.01 0.21
C SER A 84 0.55 -2.72 0.90
N LEU A 85 1.51 -1.93 1.39
CA LEU A 85 1.26 -0.69 2.14
C LEU A 85 2.24 0.41 1.69
N GLY A 86 1.77 1.65 1.61
CA GLY A 86 2.63 2.79 1.33
C GLY A 86 1.84 4.05 1.03
N PHE A 87 2.33 4.83 0.07
CA PHE A 87 1.84 6.17 -0.23
C PHE A 87 1.69 6.38 -1.73
N ALA A 88 0.72 7.22 -2.11
CA ALA A 88 0.53 7.62 -3.50
C ALA A 88 0.19 9.11 -3.62
N TRP A 89 0.90 9.82 -4.48
CA TRP A 89 0.59 11.20 -4.88
C TRP A 89 -0.48 11.17 -5.96
N PHE A 90 -1.66 10.74 -5.57
CA PHE A 90 -2.81 10.67 -6.45
C PHE A 90 -3.36 12.08 -6.65
N THR A 91 -3.22 12.61 -7.87
CA THR A 91 -4.04 13.75 -8.27
C THR A 91 -5.26 13.11 -8.93
N PRO A 92 -6.49 13.27 -8.38
CA PRO A 92 -7.67 12.89 -9.14
C PRO A 92 -7.53 13.63 -10.45
N SER A 93 -7.37 12.90 -11.55
CA SER A 93 -7.17 13.49 -12.88
C SER A 93 -8.22 14.57 -12.99
N SER A 94 -7.80 15.85 -12.97
CA SER A 94 -8.72 16.93 -13.23
C SER A 94 -9.38 16.49 -14.52
N ARG A 95 -10.72 16.34 -14.50
CA ARG A 95 -11.45 15.97 -15.71
C ARG A 95 -10.95 16.96 -16.74
N GLN A 96 -10.06 16.51 -17.63
CA GLN A 96 -9.55 17.36 -18.68
C GLN A 96 -10.83 17.78 -19.36
N PRO A 97 -11.17 19.09 -19.34
CA PRO A 97 -12.44 19.56 -19.88
C PRO A 97 -12.51 18.92 -21.24
N GLN A 98 -13.45 17.99 -21.44
CA GLN A 98 -13.58 17.34 -22.73
C GLN A 98 -13.79 18.51 -23.67
N SER A 99 -12.77 18.78 -24.50
CA SER A 99 -12.81 19.86 -25.46
C SER A 99 -14.14 19.67 -26.16
N PRO A 100 -15.07 20.64 -26.07
CA PRO A 100 -16.42 20.45 -26.58
C PRO A 100 -16.26 20.04 -28.03
N SER A 101 -16.51 18.76 -28.30
CA SER A 101 -16.41 18.20 -29.63
C SER A 101 -17.39 19.01 -30.46
N THR A 102 -16.87 19.92 -31.27
CA THR A 102 -17.68 20.77 -32.12
C THR A 102 -18.49 19.81 -32.97
N PRO A 103 -19.83 19.78 -32.87
CA PRO A 103 -20.61 18.91 -33.73
C PRO A 103 -20.28 19.29 -35.17
N PRO A 104 -20.04 18.32 -36.07
CA PRO A 104 -19.89 18.62 -37.48
C PRO A 104 -21.16 19.33 -37.94
N ALA A 105 -21.01 20.55 -38.45
CA ALA A 105 -22.10 21.37 -38.92
C ALA A 105 -22.88 20.63 -40.02
N ALA A 106 -24.05 20.10 -39.67
CA ALA A 106 -25.06 19.66 -40.64
C ALA A 106 -26.15 20.73 -40.68
N LEU A 107 -26.11 21.55 -41.74
CA LEU A 107 -27.22 22.37 -42.19
C LEU A 107 -28.37 21.45 -42.61
N GLY A 108 -29.47 21.41 -41.87
CA GLY A 108 -30.69 20.75 -42.36
C GLY A 108 -31.79 20.46 -41.34
N CYS A 109 -32.77 21.37 -41.30
CA CYS A 109 -34.19 21.15 -41.03
C CYS A 109 -34.69 20.76 -39.61
N PHE A 110 -35.67 21.57 -39.18
CA PHE A 110 -36.39 21.57 -37.91
C PHE A 110 -37.34 20.39 -37.73
N ALA A 111 -37.42 19.88 -36.48
CA ALA A 111 -38.64 19.27 -35.93
C ALA A 111 -38.69 19.48 -34.40
N PRO A 112 -39.84 19.80 -33.80
CA PRO A 112 -39.98 19.97 -32.36
C PRO A 112 -40.36 18.64 -31.72
N VAL A 113 -39.53 18.13 -30.80
CA VAL A 113 -39.91 16.99 -29.96
C VAL A 113 -39.66 17.36 -28.50
N ALA A 114 -40.77 17.44 -27.75
CA ALA A 114 -40.79 17.59 -26.31
C ALA A 114 -40.09 16.39 -25.67
N ALA A 115 -38.92 16.61 -25.06
CA ALA A 115 -38.15 15.58 -24.38
C ALA A 115 -38.18 15.83 -22.87
N ALA A 116 -38.82 14.91 -22.15
CA ALA A 116 -38.84 14.85 -20.70
C ALA A 116 -37.39 14.72 -20.17
N VAL A 117 -36.97 15.71 -19.39
CA VAL A 117 -35.69 15.74 -18.68
C VAL A 117 -35.78 14.75 -17.52
N SER A 118 -35.50 13.48 -17.79
CA SER A 118 -35.30 12.47 -16.75
C SER A 118 -33.91 12.68 -16.16
N GLY A 119 -33.84 13.31 -14.98
CA GLY A 119 -32.60 13.59 -14.26
C GLY A 119 -31.91 12.31 -13.80
N GLN A 120 -31.07 11.74 -14.66
CA GLN A 120 -30.08 10.74 -14.21
C GLN A 120 -28.97 11.47 -13.44
N PRO A 121 -28.70 11.09 -12.17
CA PRO A 121 -27.55 11.62 -11.45
C PRO A 121 -26.31 11.29 -12.27
N ALA A 122 -25.52 12.32 -12.59
CA ALA A 122 -24.31 12.21 -13.39
C ALA A 122 -23.43 11.08 -12.82
N GLN A 123 -23.43 9.93 -13.49
CA GLN A 123 -22.54 8.82 -13.22
C GLN A 123 -21.13 9.30 -13.54
N GLY A 124 -20.48 9.90 -12.55
CA GLY A 124 -19.11 10.34 -12.66
C GLY A 124 -18.27 9.13 -13.05
N THR A 125 -17.56 9.24 -14.17
CA THR A 125 -16.58 8.26 -14.64
C THR A 125 -15.59 8.03 -13.52
N SER A 126 -15.76 6.94 -12.76
CA SER A 126 -14.90 6.62 -11.64
C SER A 126 -13.53 6.25 -12.21
N THR A 127 -12.51 7.03 -11.85
CA THR A 127 -11.13 6.69 -12.21
C THR A 127 -10.80 5.36 -11.56
N ARG A 128 -10.83 4.29 -12.36
CA ARG A 128 -10.58 2.93 -11.89
C ARG A 128 -9.13 2.84 -11.41
N LEU A 129 -8.94 2.42 -10.15
CA LEU A 129 -7.61 2.13 -9.63
C LEU A 129 -7.01 0.90 -10.32
N PRO A 130 -5.67 0.81 -10.43
CA PRO A 130 -5.01 -0.35 -11.02
C PRO A 130 -5.21 -1.61 -10.16
N GLU A 131 -4.83 -2.76 -10.71
CA GLU A 131 -5.02 -4.06 -10.07
C GLU A 131 -4.18 -4.26 -8.81
N MET A 132 -3.01 -3.60 -8.74
CA MET A 132 -2.06 -3.71 -7.63
C MET A 132 -1.55 -2.33 -7.21
N ALA A 133 -1.25 -2.13 -5.93
CA ALA A 133 -0.77 -0.84 -5.44
C ALA A 133 0.55 -0.40 -6.08
N ARG A 134 1.44 -1.35 -6.40
CA ARG A 134 2.71 -1.03 -7.10
C ARG A 134 2.50 -0.40 -8.48
N GLN A 135 1.35 -0.62 -9.12
CA GLN A 135 1.02 -0.04 -10.43
C GLN A 135 0.42 1.36 -10.33
N LEU A 136 0.19 1.88 -9.12
CA LEU A 136 -0.30 3.25 -8.95
C LEU A 136 0.72 4.24 -9.52
N PRO A 137 0.24 5.26 -10.27
CA PRO A 137 1.12 6.34 -10.70
C PRO A 137 1.59 7.11 -9.48
N ARG A 138 2.88 7.48 -9.47
CA ARG A 138 3.52 8.23 -8.38
C ARG A 138 3.28 7.63 -7.00
N SER A 139 3.55 6.34 -6.85
CA SER A 139 3.46 5.63 -5.58
C SER A 139 4.81 5.20 -5.06
N PHE A 140 4.94 5.14 -3.73
CA PHE A 140 6.02 4.46 -3.03
C PHE A 140 5.42 3.45 -2.06
N VAL A 141 5.56 2.15 -2.37
CA VAL A 141 4.88 1.08 -1.65
C VAL A 141 5.80 -0.10 -1.37
N VAL A 142 5.52 -0.81 -0.29
CA VAL A 142 6.17 -2.06 0.10
C VAL A 142 5.14 -3.17 0.17
N GLY A 143 5.45 -4.35 -0.36
CA GLY A 143 4.57 -5.51 -0.24
C GLY A 143 5.13 -6.80 -0.81
N GLY A 144 4.34 -7.87 -0.71
CA GLY A 144 4.73 -9.25 -1.05
C GLY A 144 5.25 -10.04 0.16
N ASP A 145 5.20 -11.37 0.09
CA ASP A 145 5.68 -12.24 1.19
C ASP A 145 7.20 -12.15 1.38
N LEU A 146 7.95 -12.02 0.29
CA LEU A 146 9.34 -11.57 0.30
C LEU A 146 9.31 -10.09 -0.06
N PRO A 147 9.23 -9.18 0.92
CA PRO A 147 8.80 -7.82 0.65
C PRO A 147 9.77 -7.09 -0.28
N ARG A 148 9.19 -6.32 -1.19
CA ARG A 148 9.93 -5.47 -2.13
C ARG A 148 9.37 -4.06 -2.07
N ALA A 149 10.27 -3.10 -2.18
CA ALA A 149 9.90 -1.71 -2.34
C ALA A 149 9.71 -1.39 -3.83
N TYR A 150 8.66 -0.66 -4.15
CA TYR A 150 8.36 -0.21 -5.50
C TYR A 150 8.16 1.29 -5.51
N LEU A 151 8.81 1.97 -6.44
CA LEU A 151 8.66 3.39 -6.69
C LEU A 151 8.16 3.58 -8.14
N ALA A 152 7.00 4.21 -8.29
CA ALA A 152 6.39 4.53 -9.59
C ALA A 152 6.28 3.33 -10.55
N GLY A 153 5.82 2.17 -10.07
CA GLY A 153 5.73 0.97 -10.92
C GLY A 153 6.99 0.12 -10.99
N LYS A 154 8.14 0.63 -10.58
CA LYS A 154 9.43 -0.05 -10.72
C LYS A 154 9.89 -0.61 -9.38
N GLU A 155 10.43 -1.83 -9.39
CA GLU A 155 11.09 -2.39 -8.20
C GLU A 155 12.32 -1.55 -7.88
N HIS A 156 12.40 -1.04 -6.65
CA HIS A 156 13.50 -0.22 -6.16
C HIS A 156 14.51 -1.07 -5.40
N SER A 157 14.04 -1.88 -4.44
CA SER A 157 14.91 -2.72 -3.63
C SER A 157 14.18 -3.94 -3.06
N ARG A 158 14.95 -4.97 -2.70
CA ARG A 158 14.49 -6.13 -1.94
C ARG A 158 14.70 -5.86 -0.45
N ILE A 159 13.73 -6.24 0.38
CA ILE A 159 13.83 -6.07 1.83
C ILE A 159 14.38 -7.35 2.43
N SER A 160 15.55 -7.26 3.08
CA SER A 160 16.26 -8.40 3.67
C SER A 160 16.03 -8.55 5.18
N SER A 161 15.04 -7.88 5.76
CA SER A 161 14.79 -7.92 7.21
C SER A 161 14.27 -9.27 7.72
N GLY A 162 13.98 -10.22 6.82
CA GLY A 162 13.38 -11.51 7.17
C GLY A 162 11.89 -11.42 7.51
N TRP A 163 11.28 -10.24 7.44
CA TRP A 163 9.84 -10.05 7.62
C TRP A 163 9.06 -10.72 6.48
N ARG A 164 8.05 -11.51 6.84
CA ARG A 164 7.23 -12.32 5.93
C ARG A 164 5.75 -12.04 6.19
N PRO A 165 5.14 -11.05 5.52
CA PRO A 165 3.74 -10.70 5.74
C PRO A 165 2.75 -11.87 5.63
N LEU A 166 3.06 -12.92 4.86
CA LEU A 166 2.19 -14.10 4.74
C LEU A 166 2.10 -14.90 6.06
N PHE A 167 3.17 -14.89 6.85
CA PHE A 167 3.29 -15.68 8.08
C PHE A 167 3.16 -14.82 9.33
N ASP A 168 3.58 -13.56 9.26
CA ASP A 168 3.65 -12.67 10.41
C ASP A 168 2.36 -11.87 10.64
N LEU A 169 1.45 -11.81 9.65
CA LEU A 169 0.17 -11.11 9.80
C LEU A 169 -0.95 -12.03 10.26
N SER A 170 -1.69 -11.57 11.27
CA SER A 170 -2.91 -12.19 11.77
C SER A 170 -4.03 -11.16 11.88
N ALA A 171 -5.26 -11.62 12.07
CA ALA A 171 -6.33 -10.72 12.53
C ALA A 171 -5.90 -10.08 13.87
N GLY A 172 -6.20 -8.79 14.02
CA GLY A 172 -5.76 -7.94 15.13
C GLY A 172 -4.36 -7.31 14.94
N SER A 173 -3.55 -7.75 13.96
CA SER A 173 -2.27 -7.10 13.68
C SER A 173 -2.49 -5.67 13.21
N VAL A 174 -1.64 -4.75 13.69
CA VAL A 174 -1.69 -3.33 13.33
C VAL A 174 -0.48 -2.99 12.47
N LEU A 175 -0.73 -2.49 11.26
CA LEU A 175 0.30 -2.05 10.34
C LEU A 175 0.33 -0.53 10.23
N GLY A 176 1.50 0.05 10.49
CA GLY A 176 1.76 1.47 10.30
C GLY A 176 2.64 1.70 9.07
N ALA A 177 2.36 2.76 8.33
CA ALA A 177 3.27 3.27 7.31
C ALA A 177 3.66 4.70 7.64
N LEU A 178 4.97 4.92 7.81
CA LEU A 178 5.57 6.23 8.03
C LEU A 178 6.37 6.61 6.80
N LEU A 179 6.01 7.73 6.18
CA LEU A 179 6.79 8.36 5.13
C LEU A 179 7.46 9.61 5.67
N GLN A 180 8.75 9.73 5.45
CA GLN A 180 9.52 10.95 5.67
C GLN A 180 10.06 11.44 4.33
N VAL A 181 9.90 12.72 4.04
CA VAL A 181 10.44 13.34 2.83
C VAL A 181 11.37 14.48 3.23
N GLN A 182 12.61 14.44 2.77
CA GLN A 182 13.62 15.47 3.01
C GLN A 182 14.48 15.64 1.76
N ALA A 183 14.57 16.86 1.23
CA ALA A 183 15.41 17.19 0.07
C ALA A 183 15.21 16.23 -1.14
N GLY A 184 13.97 15.83 -1.42
CA GLY A 184 13.65 14.91 -2.52
C GLY A 184 13.88 13.43 -2.23
N ILE A 185 14.44 13.09 -1.06
CA ILE A 185 14.59 11.70 -0.61
C ILE A 185 13.38 11.31 0.23
N ALA A 186 12.72 10.22 -0.17
CA ALA A 186 11.62 9.62 0.54
C ALA A 186 12.10 8.38 1.31
N LYS A 187 11.83 8.35 2.61
CA LYS A 187 12.05 7.19 3.48
C LYS A 187 10.70 6.61 3.90
N LEU A 188 10.40 5.39 3.45
CA LEU A 188 9.22 4.62 3.82
C LEU A 188 9.59 3.59 4.87
N THR A 189 8.98 3.69 6.05
CA THR A 189 9.12 2.75 7.16
C THR A 189 7.81 2.02 7.39
N ILE A 190 7.86 0.69 7.42
CA ILE A 190 6.71 -0.15 7.75
C ILE A 190 6.84 -0.64 9.19
N LEU A 191 5.78 -0.42 9.96
CA LEU A 191 5.64 -0.86 11.32
C LEU A 191 4.60 -1.96 11.40
N GLN A 192 4.83 -2.93 12.27
CA GLN A 192 3.84 -3.92 12.65
C GLN A 192 3.82 -4.02 14.17
N ASP A 193 2.65 -3.80 14.76
CA ASP A 193 2.41 -3.87 16.21
C ASP A 193 3.38 -2.94 16.97
N GLY A 194 3.63 -1.76 16.42
CA GLY A 194 4.54 -0.74 16.97
C GLY A 194 6.03 -1.00 16.72
N ALA A 195 6.42 -2.17 16.19
CA ALA A 195 7.80 -2.50 15.88
C ALA A 195 8.15 -2.20 14.41
N CYS A 196 9.35 -1.66 14.17
CA CYS A 196 9.87 -1.45 12.81
C CYS A 196 10.17 -2.80 12.14
N ARG A 197 9.57 -3.05 10.97
CA ARG A 197 9.79 -4.27 10.19
C ARG A 197 10.73 -4.05 9.01
N CYS A 198 10.63 -2.89 8.37
CA CYS A 198 11.57 -2.47 7.35
C CYS A 198 11.55 -0.94 7.18
N ALA A 199 12.65 -0.42 6.66
CA ALA A 199 12.76 0.96 6.19
C ALA A 199 13.48 0.93 4.84
N VAL A 200 12.98 1.72 3.90
CA VAL A 200 13.57 1.85 2.56
C VAL A 200 13.59 3.32 2.18
N GLU A 201 14.73 3.76 1.65
CA GLU A 201 14.91 5.10 1.12
C GLU A 201 14.95 5.04 -0.40
N ALA A 202 14.39 6.05 -1.04
CA ALA A 202 14.46 6.22 -2.47
C ALA A 202 14.43 7.70 -2.85
N GLU A 203 15.14 8.07 -3.91
CA GLU A 203 15.06 9.40 -4.50
C GLU A 203 13.74 9.54 -5.29
N LEU A 204 12.99 10.60 -5.03
CA LEU A 204 11.76 10.89 -5.76
C LEU A 204 12.13 11.42 -7.16
N PRO A 205 11.59 10.84 -8.25
CA PRO A 205 12.09 11.06 -9.61
C PRO A 205 11.82 12.46 -10.16
N ASP A 206 10.78 13.14 -9.68
CA ASP A 206 10.30 14.40 -10.24
C ASP A 206 9.85 15.36 -9.13
N ALA A 207 10.00 16.67 -9.35
CA ALA A 207 9.38 17.71 -8.52
C ALA A 207 7.83 17.68 -8.52
N ARG A 208 7.21 16.88 -9.41
CA ARG A 208 5.77 16.68 -9.56
C ARG A 208 5.13 15.72 -8.53
N TRP A 209 5.92 15.32 -7.53
CA TRP A 209 5.47 14.60 -6.34
C TRP A 209 5.28 15.60 -5.20
N ASP A 210 4.70 16.74 -5.54
CA ASP A 210 4.37 17.83 -4.66
C ASP A 210 3.05 17.58 -3.92
N GLY A 211 2.92 18.20 -2.75
CA GLY A 211 1.75 18.08 -1.90
C GLY A 211 1.73 16.83 -1.02
N ALA A 212 0.63 16.69 -0.29
CA ALA A 212 0.42 15.58 0.63
C ALA A 212 0.03 14.30 -0.13
N PRO A 213 0.64 13.14 0.18
CA PRO A 213 0.25 11.87 -0.40
C PRO A 213 -1.00 11.31 0.28
N HIS A 214 -1.70 10.42 -0.42
CA HIS A 214 -2.68 9.53 0.16
C HIS A 214 -1.99 8.31 0.77
N GLY A 215 -2.58 7.75 1.83
CA GLY A 215 -2.25 6.40 2.28
C GLY A 215 -2.77 5.39 1.26
N ALA A 216 -1.95 4.42 0.87
CA ALA A 216 -2.26 3.40 -0.13
C ALA A 216 -2.15 2.00 0.46
N VAL A 217 -3.23 1.23 0.38
CA VAL A 217 -3.32 -0.15 0.87
C VAL A 217 -3.75 -1.05 -0.28
N ASP A 218 -3.11 -2.20 -0.43
CA ASP A 218 -3.56 -3.29 -1.32
C ASP A 218 -4.12 -4.42 -0.46
N VAL A 219 -5.44 -4.50 -0.35
CA VAL A 219 -6.16 -5.57 0.37
C VAL A 219 -6.20 -6.81 -0.51
N CYS A 220 -5.07 -7.50 -0.63
CA CYS A 220 -4.91 -8.65 -1.52
C CYS A 220 -4.27 -9.87 -0.83
N GLY A 221 -4.33 -11.02 -1.51
CA GLY A 221 -3.77 -12.26 -0.98
C GLY A 221 -4.54 -12.82 0.21
N THR A 222 -3.84 -13.09 1.32
CA THR A 222 -4.44 -13.61 2.54
C THR A 222 -5.24 -12.57 3.32
N VAL A 223 -4.93 -11.27 3.21
CA VAL A 223 -5.70 -10.24 3.93
C VAL A 223 -7.01 -9.97 3.19
N GLN A 224 -8.14 -10.10 3.90
CA GLN A 224 -9.48 -9.90 3.34
C GLN A 224 -10.11 -8.60 3.81
N ARG A 225 -9.85 -8.17 5.05
CA ARG A 225 -10.50 -7.00 5.62
C ARG A 225 -9.55 -6.20 6.48
N VAL A 226 -9.58 -4.88 6.32
CA VAL A 226 -8.77 -3.94 7.09
C VAL A 226 -9.59 -2.76 7.58
N LEU A 227 -9.18 -2.18 8.70
CA LEU A 227 -9.74 -0.98 9.30
C LEU A 227 -8.68 0.12 9.32
N LEU A 228 -8.99 1.30 8.79
CA LEU A 228 -8.17 2.50 8.94
C LEU A 228 -8.33 3.06 10.35
N ARG A 229 -7.25 3.03 11.13
CA ARG A 229 -7.26 3.54 12.51
C ARG A 229 -7.27 5.08 12.51
N GLN A 230 -8.07 5.64 13.41
CA GLN A 230 -8.22 7.08 13.58
C GLN A 230 -7.26 7.60 14.63
N GLY A 231 -6.68 8.80 14.41
CA GLY A 231 -5.82 9.44 15.40
C GLY A 231 -4.55 8.66 15.71
N ALA A 232 -4.05 7.86 14.76
CA ALA A 232 -2.85 7.07 14.94
C ALA A 232 -1.64 7.98 15.21
N GLU A 233 -0.89 7.67 16.26
CA GLU A 233 0.34 8.36 16.62
C GLU A 233 1.55 7.54 16.17
N ILE A 234 2.60 8.21 15.70
CA ILE A 234 3.84 7.52 15.29
C ILE A 234 4.46 6.87 16.53
N PRO A 235 4.71 5.54 16.53
CA PRO A 235 5.38 4.88 17.64
C PRO A 235 6.73 5.53 17.94
N LYS A 236 7.00 5.81 19.23
CA LYS A 236 8.25 6.45 19.69
C LYS A 236 9.50 5.71 19.18
N VAL A 237 9.43 4.39 19.08
CA VAL A 237 10.52 3.55 18.56
C VAL A 237 10.84 3.87 17.10
N ALA A 238 9.84 4.13 16.27
CA ALA A 238 10.03 4.57 14.88
C ALA A 238 10.72 5.94 14.82
N LEU A 239 10.30 6.87 15.68
CA LEU A 239 10.90 8.20 15.77
C LEU A 239 12.39 8.11 16.16
N GLN A 240 12.73 7.24 17.12
CA GLN A 240 14.11 7.04 17.55
C GLN A 240 14.98 6.40 16.48
N ALA A 241 14.46 5.38 15.78
CA ALA A 241 15.18 4.75 14.67
C ALA A 241 15.49 5.77 13.56
N ALA A 242 14.51 6.61 13.22
CA ALA A 242 14.71 7.69 12.25
C ALA A 242 15.78 8.70 12.68
N CYS A 243 15.86 9.04 13.98
CA CYS A 243 16.86 9.98 14.48
C CYS A 243 18.28 9.40 14.50
N ARG A 244 18.46 8.11 14.84
CA ARG A 244 19.79 7.48 14.93
C ARG A 244 20.51 7.47 13.59
N GLU A 245 19.78 7.26 12.50
CA GLU A 245 20.34 7.29 11.16
C GLU A 245 20.74 8.71 10.73
N ALA A 246 19.95 9.73 11.11
CA ALA A 246 20.25 11.12 10.80
C ALA A 246 21.52 11.65 11.52
N SER A 247 21.84 11.10 12.69
CA SER A 247 23.03 11.51 13.46
C SER A 247 24.35 11.03 12.86
N GLY A 248 24.35 10.28 11.75
CA GLY A 248 25.58 9.90 11.06
C GLY A 248 26.48 8.96 11.85
N ASP A 249 25.99 8.36 12.94
CA ASP A 249 26.66 7.29 13.67
C ASP A 249 26.50 5.98 12.89
N CYS A 250 26.90 6.03 11.62
CA CYS A 250 27.22 4.88 10.82
C CYS A 250 28.55 4.35 11.37
N GLY A 251 28.49 3.79 12.58
CA GLY A 251 29.53 2.92 13.08
C GLY A 251 29.78 1.91 11.99
N THR A 252 30.95 2.01 11.36
CA THR A 252 31.49 1.10 10.36
C THR A 252 31.35 -0.32 10.88
N ARG A 253 30.20 -0.96 10.63
CA ARG A 253 30.11 -2.41 10.58
C ARG A 253 30.86 -2.77 9.32
N ALA A 254 32.15 -3.02 9.51
CA ALA A 254 33.04 -3.58 8.51
C ALA A 254 32.26 -4.59 7.67
N ALA A 255 32.08 -4.24 6.40
CA ALA A 255 31.80 -5.24 5.40
C ALA A 255 32.91 -6.27 5.54
N GLY A 256 32.56 -7.47 6.02
CA GLY A 256 33.45 -8.61 6.06
C GLY A 256 33.89 -8.88 4.64
N ALA A 257 35.06 -8.37 4.28
CA ALA A 257 35.70 -8.60 3.02
C ALA A 257 35.92 -10.10 2.83
N ALA A 258 35.58 -10.55 1.64
CA ALA A 258 35.86 -11.88 1.14
C ALA A 258 37.35 -12.22 1.28
N ALA A 259 37.66 -13.31 1.98
CA ALA A 259 38.87 -14.08 1.80
C ALA A 259 38.59 -15.52 2.25
N GLY A 260 38.58 -16.46 1.31
CA GLY A 260 38.35 -17.88 1.63
C GLY A 260 37.99 -18.76 0.45
N ALA A 261 38.75 -18.67 -0.65
CA ALA A 261 38.80 -19.75 -1.63
C ALA A 261 39.73 -20.85 -1.08
N ALA A 262 39.17 -21.97 -0.64
CA ALA A 262 39.88 -23.25 -0.52
C ALA A 262 38.90 -24.42 -0.35
N GLY A 263 38.74 -25.22 -1.42
CA GLY A 263 38.87 -26.68 -1.36
C GLY A 263 37.81 -27.56 -0.67
N ALA A 264 37.32 -28.52 -1.47
CA ALA A 264 36.75 -29.83 -1.07
C ALA A 264 35.37 -29.80 -0.37
N GLN A 265 34.42 -30.71 -0.59
CA GLN A 265 34.46 -32.05 -1.16
C GLN A 265 33.03 -32.42 -1.56
N ARG A 266 32.82 -32.88 -2.80
CA ARG A 266 31.60 -33.58 -3.20
C ARG A 266 31.46 -34.83 -2.32
N ARG A 267 30.44 -34.91 -1.48
CA ARG A 267 29.88 -36.19 -1.03
C ARG A 267 28.58 -36.43 -1.79
N SER A 268 28.69 -37.30 -2.78
CA SER A 268 27.58 -38.05 -3.36
C SER A 268 26.83 -38.77 -2.25
N LEU A 269 25.61 -38.32 -1.95
CA LEU A 269 24.65 -39.17 -1.26
C LEU A 269 24.05 -40.10 -2.31
N SER A 270 24.46 -41.35 -2.24
CA SER A 270 23.88 -42.48 -2.93
C SER A 270 22.40 -42.59 -2.57
N VAL A 271 21.58 -42.68 -3.62
CA VAL A 271 20.19 -43.12 -3.55
C VAL A 271 20.22 -44.63 -3.35
N ASP A 272 19.73 -45.12 -2.21
CA ASP A 272 19.36 -46.53 -2.07
C ASP A 272 17.88 -46.69 -2.46
N PRO A 273 17.56 -47.52 -3.48
CA PRO A 273 16.20 -47.92 -3.78
C PRO A 273 15.98 -49.36 -3.32
N LEU A 274 15.12 -49.61 -2.33
CA LEU A 274 14.55 -50.94 -2.10
C LEU A 274 13.13 -50.83 -1.52
N LEU A 275 12.15 -51.11 -2.37
CA LEU A 275 10.85 -51.72 -2.05
C LEU A 275 11.09 -53.17 -1.52
N PRO A 276 10.10 -54.02 -1.12
CA PRO A 276 8.64 -53.86 -1.20
C PRO A 276 7.83 -54.48 -0.01
N THR A 277 6.50 -54.48 -0.18
CA THR A 277 5.42 -55.40 0.31
C THR A 277 5.49 -56.13 1.66
N GLU A 278 4.36 -56.08 2.37
CA GLU A 278 3.53 -57.18 2.94
C GLU A 278 2.61 -56.57 4.01
N ALA A 279 1.43 -57.06 4.38
CA ALA A 279 0.42 -57.96 3.84
C ALA A 279 -0.78 -57.84 4.82
N ARG A 280 -1.97 -58.21 4.34
CA ARG A 280 -3.25 -58.29 5.07
C ARG A 280 -3.15 -58.94 6.47
N VAL A 281 -3.98 -58.50 7.42
CA VAL A 281 -5.24 -59.16 7.88
C VAL A 281 -6.22 -58.07 8.31
#